data_AF-A0ABD5UEB4-F1
#
_entry.id   AF-A0ABD5UEB4-F1
#
_cell.length_a   1.000
_cell.length_b   1.000
_cell.length_c   1.000
_cell.angle_alpha   90.00
_cell.angle_beta   90.00
_cell.angle_gamma   90.00
#
_symmetry.space_group_name_H-M   'P 1'
#
loop_
_entity.id
_entity.type
_entity.pdbx_description
1 polymer ?
#
loop_
_entity_poly.entity_id
_entity_poly.type
_entity_poly.pdbx_seq_one_letter_code
_entity_poly.pdbx_strand_id
1 'polypeptide(L)'
;MSDAERGAATPAPADDLLAATPGTAYFWGRVAGDGELTRECVTVRTGDETAADALAAVAGTDRADHDHRVAPRESSHDASVVRFEDEFELRVVGAPADRAGAALGLPVDGHPGGYRFDAFADDRPQLVRGVLEACGTVCFRESSGSVGVSFVHDDEALLRTVRSLLAAADPHAPTDDLSATSSGGYWFGLAEDADVAAFARWVYAGSDDSGLYSAERRRKLRRSVERATGRGVGDLSR
;
A
#
# COMPACT_ATOMS: atom_id res chain seq x y z
N MET A 1 -17.15 -6.83 29.58
CA MET A 1 -18.00 -7.01 28.38
C MET A 1 -17.06 -7.08 27.19
N SER A 2 -17.16 -8.18 26.46
CA SER A 2 -16.14 -8.69 25.54
C SER A 2 -16.06 -7.84 24.28
N ASP A 3 -14.88 -7.28 24.01
CA ASP A 3 -14.52 -6.57 22.77
C ASP A 3 -14.07 -7.59 21.70
N ALA A 4 -14.85 -8.66 21.58
CA ALA A 4 -14.65 -9.72 20.60
C ALA A 4 -15.56 -9.44 19.41
N GLU A 5 -14.94 -9.28 18.24
CA GLU A 5 -15.58 -9.39 16.91
C GLU A 5 -16.49 -8.24 16.46
N ARG A 6 -16.01 -6.99 16.51
CA ARG A 6 -16.36 -6.11 15.37
C ARG A 6 -15.53 -6.58 14.19
N GLY A 7 -16.10 -7.42 13.33
CA GLY A 7 -15.50 -7.74 12.04
C GLY A 7 -15.07 -6.45 11.35
N ALA A 8 -13.92 -6.46 10.69
CA ALA A 8 -13.45 -5.32 9.91
C ALA A 8 -14.58 -4.87 8.98
N ALA A 9 -14.84 -3.56 8.90
CA ALA A 9 -15.82 -3.04 7.96
C ALA A 9 -15.48 -3.54 6.55
N THR A 10 -16.47 -4.04 5.82
CA THR A 10 -16.25 -4.43 4.41
C THR A 10 -16.53 -3.20 3.54
N PRO A 11 -15.60 -2.78 2.68
CA PRO A 11 -15.86 -1.64 1.80
C PRO A 11 -16.98 -1.96 0.80
N ALA A 12 -17.70 -0.93 0.38
CA ALA A 12 -18.68 -1.07 -0.69
C ALA A 12 -17.99 -1.30 -2.04
N PRO A 13 -18.59 -2.08 -2.95
CA PRO A 13 -18.09 -2.20 -4.32
C PRO A 13 -18.11 -0.85 -5.02
N ALA A 14 -17.09 -0.62 -5.84
CA ALA A 14 -17.03 0.58 -6.67
C ALA A 14 -17.99 0.42 -7.86
N ASP A 15 -18.81 1.44 -8.11
CA ASP A 15 -19.64 1.51 -9.32
C ASP A 15 -18.78 1.59 -10.60
N ASP A 16 -17.62 2.26 -10.49
CA ASP A 16 -16.57 2.34 -11.50
C ASP A 16 -15.21 2.35 -10.82
N LEU A 17 -14.31 1.44 -11.19
CA LEU A 17 -12.95 1.38 -10.65
C LEU A 17 -12.13 2.64 -10.98
N LEU A 18 -12.52 3.43 -11.97
CA LEU A 18 -11.85 4.71 -12.29
C LEU A 18 -12.46 5.92 -11.57
N ALA A 19 -13.56 5.75 -10.84
CA ALA A 19 -14.11 6.82 -10.03
C ALA A 19 -13.07 7.26 -8.98
N ALA A 20 -12.99 8.56 -8.69
CA ALA A 20 -12.17 9.06 -7.59
C ALA A 20 -12.92 8.86 -6.27
N THR A 21 -12.62 7.75 -5.59
CA THR A 21 -13.21 7.39 -4.29
C THR A 21 -12.13 6.84 -3.36
N PRO A 22 -12.35 6.80 -2.04
CA PRO A 22 -11.41 6.18 -1.11
C PRO A 22 -11.06 4.73 -1.48
N GLY A 23 -12.06 3.94 -1.89
CA GLY A 23 -11.90 2.53 -2.22
C GLY A 23 -11.03 2.32 -3.46
N THR A 24 -11.32 3.04 -4.53
CA THR A 24 -10.55 2.97 -5.78
C THR A 24 -9.15 3.56 -5.64
N ALA A 25 -8.97 4.62 -4.84
CA ALA A 25 -7.67 5.16 -4.50
C ALA A 25 -6.78 4.10 -3.81
N TYR A 26 -7.32 3.42 -2.79
CA TYR A 26 -6.63 2.31 -2.13
C TYR A 26 -6.31 1.16 -3.10
N PHE A 27 -7.30 0.75 -3.91
CA PHE A 27 -7.13 -0.32 -4.91
C PHE A 27 -6.00 -0.01 -5.90
N TRP A 28 -5.98 1.18 -6.50
CA TRP A 28 -4.94 1.54 -7.46
C TRP A 28 -3.59 1.78 -6.82
N GLY A 29 -3.53 2.21 -5.55
CA GLY A 29 -2.28 2.26 -4.80
C GLY A 29 -1.66 0.86 -4.61
N ARG A 30 -2.50 -0.14 -4.30
CA ARG A 30 -2.09 -1.54 -4.19
C ARG A 30 -1.58 -2.08 -5.53
N VAL A 31 -2.34 -1.86 -6.60
CA VAL A 31 -1.97 -2.28 -7.95
C VAL A 31 -0.67 -1.62 -8.41
N ALA A 32 -0.48 -0.34 -8.13
CA ALA A 32 0.72 0.37 -8.55
C ALA A 32 1.99 -0.14 -7.86
N GLY A 33 1.89 -0.58 -6.59
CA GLY A 33 3.05 -1.03 -5.82
C GLY A 33 3.38 -2.52 -5.95
N ASP A 34 2.39 -3.39 -6.18
CA ASP A 34 2.57 -4.84 -6.25
C ASP A 34 1.49 -5.51 -7.13
N GLY A 35 1.22 -4.89 -8.28
CA GLY A 35 0.26 -5.38 -9.25
C GLY A 35 0.81 -5.40 -10.68
N GLU A 36 0.05 -6.00 -11.57
CA GLU A 36 0.37 -6.15 -12.98
C GLU A 36 -0.88 -5.85 -13.80
N LEU A 37 -0.73 -5.04 -14.85
CA LEU A 37 -1.80 -4.81 -15.81
C LEU A 37 -1.39 -5.37 -17.16
N THR A 38 -2.27 -6.22 -17.70
CA THR A 38 -2.30 -6.56 -19.12
C THR A 38 -3.56 -5.95 -19.72
N ARG A 39 -3.69 -5.93 -21.04
CA ARG A 39 -4.92 -5.39 -21.69
C ARG A 39 -6.21 -6.06 -21.22
N GLU A 40 -6.10 -7.31 -20.77
CA GLU A 40 -7.23 -8.16 -20.44
C GLU A 40 -7.49 -8.27 -18.94
N CYS A 41 -6.51 -7.93 -18.10
CA CYS A 41 -6.55 -8.24 -16.68
C CYS A 41 -5.77 -7.25 -15.84
N VAL A 42 -6.32 -6.92 -14.67
CA VAL A 42 -5.59 -6.33 -13.55
C VAL A 42 -5.33 -7.41 -12.52
N THR A 43 -4.06 -7.63 -12.17
CA THR A 43 -3.65 -8.55 -11.11
C THR A 43 -3.09 -7.75 -9.95
N VAL A 44 -3.50 -8.06 -8.73
CA VAL A 44 -2.95 -7.46 -7.51
C VAL A 44 -2.69 -8.53 -6.47
N ARG A 45 -1.54 -8.43 -5.80
CA ARG A 45 -1.11 -9.41 -4.79
C ARG A 45 -1.09 -8.79 -3.41
N THR A 46 -1.31 -9.60 -2.38
CA THR A 46 -1.17 -9.21 -0.97
C THR A 46 -0.94 -10.44 -0.11
N GLY A 47 -0.14 -10.32 0.95
CA GLY A 47 0.02 -11.37 1.96
C GLY A 47 -0.94 -11.30 3.13
N ASP A 48 -1.87 -10.33 3.11
CA ASP A 48 -2.82 -10.10 4.19
C ASP A 48 -4.26 -10.29 3.71
N GLU A 49 -4.99 -11.18 4.40
CA GLU A 49 -6.36 -11.55 4.07
C GLU A 49 -7.34 -10.36 4.18
N THR A 50 -7.14 -9.44 5.13
CA THR A 50 -7.99 -8.24 5.26
C THR A 50 -7.84 -7.33 4.04
N ALA A 51 -6.60 -7.14 3.57
CA ALA A 51 -6.36 -6.40 2.33
C ALA A 51 -6.93 -7.14 1.10
N ALA A 52 -6.83 -8.47 1.05
CA ALA A 52 -7.40 -9.26 -0.04
C ALA A 52 -8.92 -9.09 -0.12
N ASP A 53 -9.60 -9.17 1.03
CA ASP A 53 -11.04 -8.97 1.14
C ASP A 53 -11.47 -7.56 0.75
N ALA A 54 -10.72 -6.55 1.19
CA ALA A 54 -10.99 -5.16 0.83
C ALA A 54 -10.85 -4.93 -0.68
N LEU A 55 -9.82 -5.50 -1.30
CA LEU A 55 -9.59 -5.41 -2.74
C LEU A 55 -10.69 -6.09 -3.55
N ALA A 56 -11.08 -7.31 -3.16
CA ALA A 56 -12.15 -8.05 -3.81
C ALA A 56 -13.50 -7.32 -3.69
N ALA A 57 -13.80 -6.81 -2.49
CA ALA A 57 -15.01 -6.05 -2.24
C ALA A 57 -15.08 -4.77 -3.09
N VAL A 58 -13.99 -3.97 -3.15
CA VAL A 58 -13.94 -2.77 -4.01
C VAL A 58 -14.09 -3.12 -5.49
N ALA A 59 -13.47 -4.21 -5.94
CA ALA A 59 -13.59 -4.70 -7.32
C ALA A 59 -14.96 -5.29 -7.65
N GLY A 60 -15.83 -5.52 -6.66
CA GLY A 60 -17.11 -6.19 -6.83
C GLY A 60 -16.98 -7.65 -7.23
N THR A 61 -15.86 -8.29 -6.91
CA THR A 61 -15.59 -9.71 -7.18
C THR A 61 -15.79 -10.54 -5.92
N ASP A 62 -16.30 -11.76 -6.07
CA ASP A 62 -16.49 -12.66 -4.93
C ASP A 62 -15.15 -13.17 -4.40
N ARG A 63 -15.11 -13.53 -3.11
CA ARG A 63 -13.93 -14.12 -2.45
C ARG A 63 -13.41 -15.38 -3.16
N ALA A 64 -14.25 -16.07 -3.93
CA ALA A 64 -13.88 -17.26 -4.69
C ALA A 64 -13.04 -16.95 -5.96
N ASP A 65 -12.96 -15.69 -6.39
CA ASP A 65 -12.25 -15.29 -7.60
C ASP A 65 -10.76 -14.98 -7.39
N HIS A 66 -10.27 -15.01 -6.14
CA HIS A 66 -8.84 -14.90 -5.85
C HIS A 66 -8.19 -16.25 -5.57
N ASP A 67 -6.94 -16.39 -6.00
CA ASP A 67 -6.12 -17.59 -5.81
C ASP A 67 -5.27 -17.42 -4.55
N HIS A 68 -5.44 -18.30 -3.56
CA HIS A 68 -4.64 -18.30 -2.34
C HIS A 68 -3.55 -19.37 -2.43
N ARG A 69 -2.29 -18.94 -2.27
CA ARG A 69 -1.12 -19.81 -2.34
C ARG A 69 -0.10 -19.40 -1.30
N VAL A 70 0.72 -20.35 -0.86
CA VAL A 70 1.90 -20.05 -0.04
C VAL A 70 3.10 -19.96 -0.96
N ALA A 71 3.73 -18.79 -1.04
CA ALA A 71 4.83 -18.52 -1.96
C ALA A 71 6.14 -18.24 -1.20
N PRO A 72 7.29 -18.71 -1.73
CA PRO A 72 8.59 -18.30 -1.20
C PRO A 72 8.88 -16.84 -1.58
N ARG A 73 9.16 -15.99 -0.60
CA ARG A 73 9.67 -14.62 -0.78
C ARG A 73 11.09 -14.50 -0.24
N GLU A 74 11.97 -13.95 -1.06
CA GLU A 74 13.32 -13.55 -0.65
C GLU A 74 13.24 -12.27 0.18
N SER A 75 14.00 -12.21 1.27
CA SER A 75 14.07 -10.99 2.09
C SER A 75 14.70 -9.85 1.29
N SER A 76 14.04 -8.69 1.28
CA SER A 76 14.54 -7.47 0.63
C SER A 76 15.89 -6.98 1.17
N HIS A 77 16.30 -7.44 2.35
CA HIS A 77 17.58 -7.11 2.97
C HIS A 77 18.64 -8.21 2.84
N ASP A 78 18.24 -9.45 2.50
CA ASP A 78 19.13 -10.60 2.36
C ASP A 78 18.45 -11.69 1.52
N ALA A 79 18.79 -11.74 0.22
CA ALA A 79 18.22 -12.69 -0.72
C ALA A 79 18.55 -14.16 -0.41
N SER A 80 19.47 -14.45 0.52
CA SER A 80 19.74 -15.82 0.97
C SER A 80 18.70 -16.34 1.97
N VAL A 81 17.84 -15.47 2.51
CA VAL A 81 16.75 -15.83 3.42
C VAL A 81 15.44 -15.92 2.64
N VAL A 82 14.95 -17.15 2.48
CA VAL A 82 13.65 -17.45 1.89
C VAL A 82 12.61 -17.65 2.99
N ARG A 83 11.53 -16.87 2.97
CA ARG A 83 10.37 -17.03 3.85
C ARG A 83 9.18 -17.54 3.05
N PHE A 84 8.36 -18.38 3.66
CA PHE A 84 7.09 -18.79 3.08
C PHE A 84 6.01 -17.89 3.66
N GLU A 85 5.36 -17.13 2.79
CA GLU A 85 4.32 -16.17 3.18
C GLU A 85 3.03 -16.53 2.43
N ASP A 86 1.90 -16.34 3.11
CA ASP A 86 0.60 -16.41 2.45
C ASP A 86 0.56 -15.33 1.36
N GLU A 87 -0.02 -15.67 0.22
CA GLU A 87 -0.21 -14.77 -0.91
C GLU A 87 -1.61 -14.98 -1.48
N PHE A 88 -2.33 -13.87 -1.57
CA PHE A 88 -3.63 -13.76 -2.21
C PHE A 88 -3.43 -13.00 -3.51
N GLU A 89 -3.74 -13.64 -4.63
CA GLU A 89 -3.74 -13.02 -5.95
C GLU A 89 -5.18 -12.76 -6.40
N LEU A 90 -5.55 -11.50 -6.53
CA LEU A 90 -6.83 -11.08 -7.09
C LEU A 90 -6.64 -10.72 -8.56
N ARG A 91 -7.54 -11.22 -9.41
CA ARG A 91 -7.56 -10.92 -10.85
C ARG A 91 -8.89 -10.33 -11.25
N VAL A 92 -8.86 -9.11 -11.78
CA VAL A 92 -10.03 -8.43 -12.34
C VAL A 92 -9.93 -8.48 -13.85
N VAL A 93 -10.72 -9.36 -14.47
CA VAL A 93 -10.74 -9.56 -15.93
C VAL A 93 -11.65 -8.54 -16.59
N GLY A 94 -11.20 -7.95 -17.70
CA GLY A 94 -11.99 -7.14 -18.60
C GLY A 94 -11.42 -5.74 -18.88
N ALA A 95 -12.30 -4.86 -19.34
CA ALA A 95 -11.97 -3.51 -19.79
C ALA A 95 -11.36 -2.52 -18.76
N PRO A 96 -11.35 -2.74 -17.42
CA PRO A 96 -10.71 -1.81 -16.49
C PRO A 96 -9.22 -1.60 -16.75
N ALA A 97 -8.48 -2.60 -17.24
CA ALA A 97 -7.03 -2.48 -17.41
C ALA A 97 -6.64 -1.47 -18.50
N ASP A 98 -7.21 -1.59 -19.70
CA ASP A 98 -7.00 -0.63 -20.79
C ASP A 98 -7.43 0.79 -20.40
N ARG A 99 -8.59 0.90 -19.74
CA ARG A 99 -9.10 2.21 -19.31
C ARG A 99 -8.26 2.82 -18.19
N ALA A 100 -7.73 2.02 -17.27
CA ALA A 100 -6.84 2.48 -16.20
C ALA A 100 -5.48 2.90 -16.74
N GLY A 101 -4.90 2.17 -17.69
CA GLY A 101 -3.72 2.62 -18.43
C GLY A 101 -3.97 4.00 -19.06
N ALA A 102 -5.10 4.17 -19.74
CA ALA A 102 -5.45 5.43 -20.40
C ALA A 102 -5.80 6.58 -19.45
N ALA A 103 -6.39 6.33 -18.27
CA ALA A 103 -6.82 7.35 -17.32
C ALA A 103 -5.74 7.66 -16.27
N LEU A 104 -5.22 6.63 -15.62
CA LEU A 104 -4.26 6.73 -14.52
C LEU A 104 -2.81 6.63 -14.98
N GLY A 105 -2.56 6.29 -16.25
CA GLY A 105 -1.19 6.21 -16.78
C GLY A 105 -0.41 5.08 -16.14
N LEU A 106 -1.08 4.00 -15.74
CA LEU A 106 -0.43 2.82 -15.19
C LEU A 106 0.35 2.08 -16.30
N PRO A 107 1.46 1.41 -15.94
CA PRO A 107 2.14 0.50 -16.86
C PRO A 107 1.19 -0.58 -17.36
N VAL A 108 1.22 -0.90 -18.65
CA VAL A 108 0.42 -1.98 -19.26
C VAL A 108 1.32 -2.82 -20.16
N ASP A 109 1.22 -4.15 -20.06
CA ASP A 109 2.06 -5.11 -20.80
C ASP A 109 3.57 -4.79 -20.68
N GLY A 110 4.02 -4.39 -19.48
CA GLY A 110 5.42 -4.02 -19.21
C GLY A 110 5.89 -2.69 -19.83
N HIS A 111 5.02 -1.94 -20.49
CA HIS A 111 5.37 -0.60 -20.98
C HIS A 111 5.36 0.39 -19.83
N PRO A 112 6.33 1.32 -19.75
CA PRO A 112 6.44 2.26 -18.65
C PRO A 112 5.21 3.15 -18.50
N GLY A 113 4.79 3.38 -17.26
CA GLY A 113 3.68 4.25 -16.88
C GLY A 113 4.11 5.68 -16.54
N GLY A 114 3.13 6.59 -16.51
CA GLY A 114 3.28 7.98 -16.08
C GLY A 114 2.58 8.33 -14.75
N TYR A 115 1.80 7.40 -14.18
CA TYR A 115 1.16 7.51 -12.86
C TYR A 115 0.46 8.86 -12.57
N ARG A 116 -0.62 9.13 -13.28
CA ARG A 116 -1.48 10.33 -13.13
C ARG A 116 -2.42 10.20 -11.92
N PHE A 117 -1.84 10.16 -10.73
CA PHE A 117 -2.57 9.98 -9.48
C PHE A 117 -3.19 11.26 -8.90
N ASP A 118 -3.06 12.40 -9.57
CA ASP A 118 -3.74 13.64 -9.20
C ASP A 118 -5.27 13.48 -9.16
N ALA A 119 -5.82 12.50 -9.89
CA ALA A 119 -7.22 12.12 -9.82
C ALA A 119 -7.69 11.71 -8.40
N PHE A 120 -6.76 11.27 -7.55
CA PHE A 120 -7.02 10.86 -6.16
C PHE A 120 -6.49 11.88 -5.14
N ALA A 121 -6.34 13.16 -5.52
CA ALA A 121 -5.80 14.18 -4.62
C ALA A 121 -6.59 14.33 -3.30
N ASP A 122 -7.91 14.13 -3.35
CA ASP A 122 -8.80 14.19 -2.17
C ASP A 122 -8.74 12.90 -1.32
N ASP A 123 -8.38 11.77 -1.95
CA ASP A 123 -8.26 10.44 -1.33
C ASP A 123 -6.79 10.00 -1.21
N ARG A 124 -5.87 10.97 -1.14
CA ARG A 124 -4.42 10.75 -1.09
C ARG A 124 -3.98 9.81 0.03
N PRO A 125 -4.52 9.89 1.28
CA PRO A 125 -4.13 8.96 2.34
C PRO A 125 -4.39 7.50 1.96
N GLN A 126 -5.51 7.22 1.30
CA GLN A 126 -5.92 5.88 0.89
C GLN A 126 -5.05 5.37 -0.26
N LEU A 127 -4.74 6.23 -1.24
CA LEU A 127 -3.79 5.90 -2.30
C LEU A 127 -2.41 5.57 -1.73
N VAL A 128 -1.86 6.46 -0.89
CA VAL A 128 -0.53 6.29 -0.29
C VAL A 128 -0.50 5.08 0.64
N ARG A 129 -1.60 4.76 1.34
CA ARG A 129 -1.75 3.52 2.12
C ARG A 129 -1.63 2.30 1.24
N GLY A 130 -2.35 2.26 0.12
CA GLY A 130 -2.25 1.15 -0.84
C GLY A 130 -0.81 0.92 -1.30
N VAL A 131 -0.11 1.99 -1.69
CA VAL A 131 1.30 1.90 -2.10
C VAL A 131 2.21 1.45 -0.95
N LEU A 132 2.06 2.05 0.24
CA LEU A 132 2.86 1.71 1.42
C LEU A 132 2.71 0.24 1.81
N GLU A 133 1.50 -0.29 1.75
CA GLU A 133 1.27 -1.69 2.09
C GLU A 133 1.78 -2.64 1.01
N ALA A 134 1.87 -2.20 -0.24
CA ALA A 134 2.29 -3.01 -1.38
C ALA A 134 3.81 -3.11 -1.44
N CYS A 135 4.49 -1.97 -1.56
CA CYS A 135 5.95 -1.91 -1.75
C CYS A 135 6.70 -1.12 -0.66
N GLY A 136 6.00 -0.72 0.40
CA GLY A 136 6.61 -0.05 1.54
C GLY A 136 7.24 -0.99 2.55
N THR A 137 8.27 -0.51 3.23
CA THR A 137 8.96 -1.17 4.32
C THR A 137 8.89 -0.32 5.57
N VAL A 138 8.64 -0.97 6.71
CA VAL A 138 8.71 -0.36 8.04
C VAL A 138 9.76 -1.11 8.84
N CYS A 139 10.76 -0.38 9.36
CA CYS A 139 11.80 -0.93 10.22
C CYS A 139 11.90 -0.11 11.51
N PHE A 140 12.14 -0.78 12.62
CA PHE A 140 12.49 -0.13 13.88
C PHE A 140 14.00 -0.21 14.04
N ARG A 141 14.67 0.95 14.15
CA ARG A 141 16.12 1.04 14.33
C ARG A 141 16.42 1.11 15.83
N GLU A 142 16.89 0.00 16.40
CA GLU A 142 17.13 -0.09 17.85
C GLU A 142 18.19 0.91 18.35
N SER A 143 19.22 1.17 17.55
CA SER A 143 20.33 2.05 17.93
C SER A 143 19.92 3.52 18.13
N SER A 144 18.87 3.97 17.44
CA SER A 144 18.35 5.33 17.54
C SER A 144 16.95 5.40 18.18
N GLY A 145 16.36 4.25 18.51
CA GLY A 145 14.99 4.17 19.00
C GLY A 145 13.96 4.76 18.02
N SER A 146 14.24 4.76 16.71
CA SER A 146 13.40 5.42 15.70
C SER A 146 12.78 4.43 14.71
N VAL A 147 11.74 4.89 13.99
CA VAL A 147 11.07 4.11 12.93
C VAL A 147 11.51 4.65 11.58
N GLY A 148 12.01 3.77 10.71
CA GLY A 148 12.18 4.06 9.29
C GLY A 148 10.97 3.59 8.50
N VAL A 149 10.48 4.44 7.60
CA VAL A 149 9.51 4.07 6.57
C VAL A 149 10.16 4.34 5.22
N SER A 150 10.16 3.35 4.33
CA SER A 150 10.74 3.47 3.00
C SER A 150 9.87 2.79 1.96
N PHE A 151 10.10 3.14 0.70
CA PHE A 151 9.45 2.54 -0.47
C PHE A 151 10.52 2.00 -1.39
N VAL A 152 10.33 0.79 -1.92
CA VAL A 152 11.27 0.12 -2.82
C VAL A 152 10.51 -0.40 -4.02
N HIS A 153 10.94 -0.07 -5.23
CA HIS A 153 10.28 -0.51 -6.46
C HIS A 153 11.22 -0.46 -7.65
N ASP A 154 11.02 -1.31 -8.65
CA ASP A 154 11.85 -1.34 -9.86
C ASP A 154 11.54 -0.18 -10.82
N ASP A 155 10.30 0.32 -10.78
CA ASP A 155 9.87 1.50 -11.54
C ASP A 155 10.21 2.80 -10.80
N GLU A 156 11.20 3.53 -11.32
CA GLU A 156 11.61 4.85 -10.85
C GLU A 156 10.50 5.90 -10.90
N ALA A 157 9.65 5.85 -11.93
CA ALA A 157 8.59 6.82 -12.16
C ALA A 157 7.49 6.71 -11.10
N LEU A 158 7.21 5.49 -10.62
CA LEU A 158 6.31 5.29 -9.48
C LEU A 158 6.86 5.99 -8.25
N LEU A 159 8.12 5.73 -7.88
CA LEU A 159 8.69 6.30 -6.65
C LEU A 159 8.79 7.83 -6.70
N ARG A 160 9.11 8.43 -7.86
CA ARG A 160 9.02 9.89 -8.04
C ARG A 160 7.60 10.42 -7.83
N THR A 161 6.60 9.69 -8.31
CA THR A 161 5.19 10.05 -8.12
C THR A 161 4.81 9.98 -6.65
N VAL A 162 5.19 8.92 -5.94
CA VAL A 162 4.90 8.77 -4.49
C VAL A 162 5.58 9.88 -3.67
N ARG A 163 6.83 10.24 -3.98
CA ARG A 163 7.49 11.40 -3.34
C ARG A 163 6.70 12.70 -3.55
N SER A 164 6.17 12.91 -4.75
CA SER A 164 5.35 14.09 -5.05
C SER A 164 4.03 14.08 -4.28
N LEU A 165 3.38 12.92 -4.14
CA LEU A 165 2.19 12.75 -3.29
C LEU A 165 2.49 13.07 -1.82
N LEU A 166 3.60 12.55 -1.28
CA LEU A 166 4.00 12.79 0.11
C LEU A 166 4.39 14.26 0.38
N ALA A 167 5.04 14.91 -0.59
CA ALA A 167 5.37 16.32 -0.49
C ALA A 167 4.11 17.21 -0.44
N ALA A 168 3.04 16.82 -1.14
CA ALA A 168 1.75 17.49 -1.16
C ALA A 168 0.79 17.05 -0.04
N ALA A 169 1.21 16.14 0.84
CA ALA A 169 0.38 15.67 1.95
C ALA A 169 0.30 16.69 3.09
N ASP A 170 -0.82 16.67 3.81
CA ASP A 170 -1.02 17.34 5.09
C ASP A 170 -1.45 16.29 6.14
N PRO A 171 -0.58 15.92 7.10
CA PRO A 171 0.69 16.55 7.45
C PRO A 171 1.78 16.34 6.41
N HIS A 172 2.68 17.32 6.32
CA HIS A 172 3.85 17.25 5.45
C HIS A 172 4.73 16.04 5.83
N ALA A 173 5.06 15.20 4.85
CA ALA A 173 5.88 14.01 5.02
C ALA A 173 7.14 14.12 4.13
N PRO A 174 8.20 14.81 4.58
CA PRO A 174 9.40 14.99 3.78
C PRO A 174 10.07 13.64 3.51
N THR A 175 10.73 13.54 2.35
CA THR A 175 11.38 12.32 1.88
C THR A 175 12.84 12.60 1.54
N ASP A 176 13.69 11.60 1.74
CA ASP A 176 15.04 11.61 1.20
C ASP A 176 15.01 11.59 -0.34
N ASP A 177 16.18 11.81 -0.93
CA ASP A 177 16.35 11.64 -2.37
C ASP A 177 16.29 10.17 -2.79
N LEU A 178 15.85 9.98 -4.03
CA LEU A 178 15.76 8.66 -4.64
C LEU A 178 17.17 8.07 -4.83
N SER A 179 17.33 6.82 -4.44
CA SER A 179 18.58 6.07 -4.54
C SER A 179 18.36 4.75 -5.29
N ALA A 180 19.38 4.27 -5.98
CA ALA A 180 19.35 2.92 -6.57
C ALA A 180 19.52 1.84 -5.49
N THR A 181 18.87 0.70 -5.66
CA THR A 181 19.15 -0.50 -4.86
C THR A 181 20.31 -1.29 -5.46
N SER A 182 20.93 -2.15 -4.67
CA SER A 182 21.95 -3.09 -5.18
C SER A 182 21.38 -4.15 -6.13
N SER A 183 20.06 -4.37 -6.11
CA SER A 183 19.34 -5.34 -6.94
C SER A 183 18.86 -4.78 -8.29
N GLY A 184 19.11 -3.49 -8.57
CA GLY A 184 18.74 -2.85 -9.85
C GLY A 184 17.43 -2.08 -9.86
N GLY A 185 16.74 -1.96 -8.72
CA GLY A 185 15.57 -1.10 -8.54
C GLY A 185 15.92 0.23 -7.88
N TYR A 186 14.92 0.87 -7.30
CA TYR A 186 15.03 2.18 -6.67
C TYR A 186 14.39 2.17 -5.29
N TRP A 187 14.79 3.11 -4.43
CA TRP A 187 14.18 3.31 -3.13
C TRP A 187 14.31 4.75 -2.64
N PHE A 188 13.43 5.13 -1.71
CA PHE A 188 13.59 6.32 -0.88
C PHE A 188 12.97 6.09 0.51
N GLY A 189 13.40 6.87 1.49
CA GLY A 189 12.83 6.89 2.85
C GLY A 189 12.05 8.17 3.12
N LEU A 190 11.20 8.14 4.15
CA LEU A 190 10.86 9.38 4.85
C LEU A 190 12.15 9.98 5.43
N ALA A 191 12.30 11.29 5.32
CA ALA A 191 13.48 12.01 5.80
C ALA A 191 13.65 11.85 7.31
N GLU A 192 14.87 12.02 7.80
CA GLU A 192 15.20 11.86 9.23
C GLU A 192 14.39 12.81 10.14
N ASP A 193 14.02 13.99 9.65
CA ASP A 193 13.23 14.99 10.35
C ASP A 193 11.71 14.86 10.14
N ALA A 194 11.24 13.86 9.39
CA ALA A 194 9.82 13.61 9.19
C ALA A 194 9.13 13.17 10.50
N ASP A 195 7.94 13.70 10.78
CA ASP A 195 7.08 13.20 11.86
C ASP A 195 6.41 11.89 11.45
N VAL A 196 7.12 10.77 11.66
CA VAL A 196 6.62 9.42 11.33
C VAL A 196 5.35 9.07 12.11
N ALA A 197 5.13 9.65 13.30
CA ALA A 197 3.91 9.41 14.06
C ALA A 197 2.70 10.14 13.46
N ALA A 198 2.88 11.37 12.98
CA ALA A 198 1.87 12.10 12.23
C ALA A 198 1.57 11.42 10.89
N PHE A 199 2.61 11.00 10.16
CA PHE A 199 2.45 10.20 8.95
C PHE A 199 1.64 8.92 9.20
N ALA A 200 1.97 8.15 10.24
CA ALA A 200 1.28 6.90 10.57
C ALA A 200 -0.21 7.10 10.91
N ARG A 201 -0.54 8.19 11.61
CA ARG A 201 -1.94 8.56 11.89
C ARG A 201 -2.68 8.96 10.62
N TRP A 202 -2.06 9.80 9.80
CA TRP A 202 -2.64 10.30 8.56
C TRP A 202 -2.89 9.18 7.56
N VAL A 203 -1.86 8.37 7.27
CA VAL A 203 -1.96 7.33 6.25
C VAL A 203 -3.00 6.28 6.62
N TYR A 204 -3.22 6.00 7.90
CA TYR A 204 -4.23 5.05 8.38
C TYR A 204 -5.52 5.69 8.92
N ALA A 205 -5.74 7.00 8.74
CA ALA A 205 -6.98 7.65 9.16
C ALA A 205 -8.21 7.00 8.48
N GLY A 206 -9.27 6.75 9.25
CA GLY A 206 -10.52 6.14 8.76
C GLY A 206 -10.41 4.68 8.29
N SER A 207 -9.27 4.01 8.49
CA SER A 207 -9.08 2.61 8.07
C SER A 207 -10.02 1.62 8.75
N ASP A 208 -10.32 1.81 10.05
CA ASP A 208 -11.25 0.93 10.77
C ASP A 208 -12.66 0.98 10.17
N ASP A 209 -13.15 2.19 9.90
CA ASP A 209 -14.51 2.43 9.40
C ASP A 209 -14.68 2.00 7.94
N SER A 210 -13.60 2.11 7.15
CA SER A 210 -13.65 1.80 5.71
C SER A 210 -13.27 0.36 5.38
N GLY A 211 -12.51 -0.33 6.23
CA GLY A 211 -11.95 -1.64 5.90
C GLY A 211 -10.76 -1.62 4.94
N LEU A 212 -10.34 -0.43 4.48
CA LEU A 212 -9.31 -0.28 3.46
C LEU A 212 -7.92 -0.32 4.09
N TYR A 213 -7.44 -1.50 4.48
CA TYR A 213 -6.09 -1.69 5.02
C TYR A 213 -5.66 -3.17 5.06
N SER A 214 -4.35 -3.39 5.09
CA SER A 214 -3.72 -4.63 5.54
C SER A 214 -3.59 -4.64 7.06
N ALA A 215 -4.16 -5.65 7.72
CA ALA A 215 -4.12 -5.77 9.18
C ALA A 215 -2.68 -5.93 9.69
N GLU A 216 -1.86 -6.72 9.00
CA GLU A 216 -0.46 -6.92 9.35
C GLU A 216 0.36 -5.63 9.22
N ARG A 217 0.29 -4.98 8.05
CA ARG A 217 1.09 -3.78 7.75
C ARG A 217 0.76 -2.63 8.70
N ARG A 218 -0.53 -2.40 8.94
CA ARG A 218 -1.03 -1.39 9.87
C ARG A 218 -0.53 -1.62 11.29
N ARG A 219 -0.69 -2.85 11.77
CA ARG A 219 -0.25 -3.26 13.11
C ARG A 219 1.27 -3.14 13.26
N LYS A 220 2.05 -3.47 12.23
CA LYS A 220 3.52 -3.31 12.23
C LYS A 220 3.92 -1.84 12.35
N LEU A 221 3.32 -0.95 11.55
CA LEU A 221 3.61 0.49 11.64
C LEU A 221 3.25 1.06 13.01
N ARG A 222 2.03 0.80 13.49
CA ARG A 222 1.55 1.30 14.79
C ARG A 222 2.47 0.88 15.93
N ARG A 223 2.78 -0.41 16.05
CA ARG A 223 3.65 -0.92 17.12
C ARG A 223 5.06 -0.33 17.06
N SER A 224 5.59 -0.11 15.85
CA SER A 224 6.90 0.49 15.68
C SER A 224 6.91 1.94 16.17
N VAL A 225 5.87 2.72 15.83
CA VAL A 225 5.73 4.12 16.25
C VAL A 225 5.47 4.23 17.75
N GLU A 226 4.60 3.38 18.31
CA GLU A 226 4.35 3.35 19.76
C GLU A 226 5.64 3.07 20.53
N ARG A 227 6.42 2.08 20.07
CA ARG A 227 7.73 1.75 20.64
C ARG A 227 8.71 2.93 20.56
N ALA A 228 8.78 3.62 19.42
CA ALA A 228 9.71 4.75 19.23
C ALA A 228 9.33 5.99 20.05
N THR A 229 8.04 6.22 20.27
CA THR A 229 7.52 7.41 20.95
C THR A 229 7.27 7.20 22.45
N GLY A 230 7.54 6.00 22.97
CA GLY A 230 7.25 5.63 24.36
C GLY A 230 5.76 5.64 24.70
N ARG A 231 4.89 5.55 23.68
CA ARG A 231 3.44 5.49 23.84
C ARG A 231 2.99 4.09 24.26
N GLY A 232 1.85 4.02 24.94
CA GLY A 232 1.24 2.75 25.31
C GLY A 232 0.82 1.95 24.07
N VAL A 233 0.85 0.62 24.19
CA VAL A 233 0.34 -0.27 23.13
C VAL A 233 -1.14 0.03 22.91
N GLY A 234 -1.50 0.42 21.68
CA GLY A 234 -2.87 0.75 21.30
C GLY A 234 -3.22 2.24 21.34
N ASP A 235 -2.27 3.13 21.67
CA ASP A 235 -2.49 4.59 21.63
C ASP A 235 -2.75 5.12 20.21
N LEU A 236 -2.33 4.38 19.17
CA LEU A 236 -2.63 4.69 17.77
C LEU A 236 -3.86 3.94 17.21
N SER A 237 -4.54 3.15 18.05
CA SER A 237 -5.71 2.35 17.69
C SER A 237 -7.05 3.04 17.98
N ARG A 238 -7.04 4.32 18.40
CA ARG A 238 -8.22 5.14 18.65
C ARG A 238 -8.36 6.24 17.62
#